data_AF-A0A9W8ZJ93-F1
#
_entry.id   AF-A0A9W8ZJ93-F1
#
_cell.length_a   1.000
_cell.length_b   1.000
_cell.length_c   1.000
_cell.angle_alpha   90.00
_cell.angle_beta   90.00
_cell.angle_gamma   90.00
#
_symmetry.space_group_name_H-M   'P 1'
#
loop_
_entity.id
_entity.type
_entity.pdbx_description
1 polymer ?
#
loop_
_entity_poly.entity_id
_entity_poly.type
_entity_poly.pdbx_seq_one_letter_code
_entity_poly.pdbx_strand_id
1 'polypeptide(L)'
;MVAVMLAIEFIDSIKDEKIEAATGIQGGTIYYSRANFHFDNQGIITVKEGESKMYNLQVQVVAKPKKTSLRVLAYKTIAIVKVPVDNPTLSAAQVKQALKDSLKTYGIT
;
A
#
# COMPACT_ATOMS: atom_id res chain seq x y z
N MET A 1 13.92 10.11 6.95
CA MET A 1 14.33 10.78 5.68
C MET A 1 14.58 9.86 4.47
N VAL A 2 15.72 9.14 4.31
CA VAL A 2 16.02 8.42 3.03
C VAL A 2 15.01 7.31 2.67
N ALA A 3 14.51 6.56 3.66
CA ALA A 3 13.56 5.47 3.43
C ALA A 3 12.16 5.96 3.01
N VAL A 4 11.72 7.11 3.51
CA VAL A 4 10.44 7.73 3.14
C VAL A 4 10.47 8.18 1.69
N MET A 5 11.58 8.78 1.27
CA MET A 5 11.79 9.22 -0.10
C MET A 5 11.67 8.04 -1.08
N LEU A 6 12.33 6.91 -0.77
CA LEU A 6 12.23 5.68 -1.58
C LEU A 6 10.81 5.08 -1.62
N ALA A 7 10.04 5.18 -0.53
CA ALA A 7 8.66 4.70 -0.50
C ALA A 7 7.72 5.60 -1.32
N ILE A 8 7.91 6.92 -1.26
CA ILE A 8 7.16 7.88 -2.08
C ILE A 8 7.47 7.67 -3.56
N GLU A 9 8.75 7.56 -3.92
CA GLU A 9 9.19 7.25 -5.28
C GLU A 9 8.61 5.93 -5.78
N PHE A 10 8.57 4.90 -4.91
CA PHE A 10 7.90 3.65 -5.25
C PHE A 10 6.41 3.85 -5.51
N ILE A 11 5.67 4.53 -4.64
CA ILE A 11 4.23 4.80 -4.80
C ILE A 11 3.96 5.56 -6.12
N ASP A 12 4.80 6.55 -6.44
CA ASP A 12 4.70 7.30 -7.69
C ASP A 12 4.98 6.43 -8.92
N SER A 13 5.87 5.44 -8.78
CA SER A 13 6.19 4.49 -9.84
C SER A 13 5.11 3.41 -10.08
N ILE A 14 4.14 3.24 -9.15
CA ILE A 14 3.06 2.27 -9.35
C ILE A 14 2.22 2.75 -10.54
N LYS A 15 2.07 1.90 -11.55
CA LYS A 15 1.23 2.24 -12.71
C LYS A 15 -0.24 2.28 -12.33
N ASP A 16 -0.99 3.21 -12.91
CA ASP A 16 -2.42 3.37 -12.62
C ASP A 16 -3.21 2.10 -12.96
N GLU A 17 -2.88 1.44 -14.08
CA GLU A 17 -3.44 0.13 -14.48
C GLU A 17 -3.31 -0.95 -13.40
N LYS A 18 -2.27 -0.87 -12.55
CA LYS A 18 -2.05 -1.80 -11.44
C LYS A 18 -2.91 -1.46 -10.24
N ILE A 19 -3.16 -0.18 -9.99
CA ILE A 19 -4.05 0.25 -8.91
C ILE A 19 -5.50 -0.08 -9.26
N GLU A 20 -5.90 0.18 -10.49
CA GLU A 20 -7.22 -0.14 -11.00
C GLU A 20 -7.47 -1.66 -10.96
N ALA A 21 -6.50 -2.44 -11.45
CA ALA A 21 -6.56 -3.90 -11.39
C ALA A 21 -6.45 -4.48 -9.97
N ALA A 22 -6.00 -3.70 -8.97
CA ALA A 22 -5.91 -4.20 -7.60
C ALA A 22 -7.29 -4.55 -7.04
N THR A 23 -8.33 -3.84 -7.47
CA THR A 23 -9.71 -4.13 -7.11
C THR A 23 -10.19 -5.40 -7.82
N GLY A 24 -10.71 -6.38 -7.07
CA GLY A 24 -11.18 -7.66 -7.60
C GLY A 24 -10.18 -8.81 -7.53
N ILE A 25 -8.90 -8.56 -7.20
CA ILE A 25 -7.92 -9.62 -6.94
C ILE A 25 -8.06 -10.10 -5.49
N GLN A 26 -8.26 -11.41 -5.27
CA GLN A 26 -8.09 -12.00 -3.94
C GLN A 26 -6.60 -12.13 -3.65
N GLY A 27 -6.10 -11.41 -2.64
CA GLY A 27 -4.82 -11.69 -1.98
C GLY A 27 -3.61 -11.80 -2.93
N GLY A 28 -2.76 -10.78 -3.05
CA GLY A 28 -1.51 -10.97 -3.76
C GLY A 28 -0.79 -9.71 -4.21
N THR A 29 0.47 -9.92 -4.60
CA THR A 29 1.34 -8.87 -5.10
C THR A 29 0.88 -8.38 -6.47
N ILE A 30 0.42 -7.14 -6.50
CA ILE A 30 -0.12 -6.47 -7.69
C ILE A 30 0.99 -5.81 -8.50
N TYR A 31 1.97 -5.23 -7.80
CA TYR A 31 3.11 -4.56 -8.42
C TYR A 31 4.37 -4.70 -7.58
N TYR A 32 5.49 -4.97 -8.27
CA TYR A 32 6.80 -5.24 -7.67
C TYR A 32 7.82 -4.23 -8.21
N SER A 33 8.60 -3.62 -7.32
CA SER A 33 9.80 -2.87 -7.73
C SER A 33 11.08 -3.59 -7.31
N ARG A 34 12.09 -3.54 -8.19
CA ARG A 34 13.46 -4.02 -7.91
C ARG A 34 14.11 -3.32 -6.71
N ALA A 35 13.55 -2.20 -6.25
CA ALA A 35 14.00 -1.46 -5.06
C ALA A 35 13.54 -2.07 -3.71
N ASN A 36 13.02 -3.31 -3.70
CA ASN A 36 12.56 -4.06 -2.52
C ASN A 36 11.22 -3.61 -1.93
N PHE A 37 10.31 -3.11 -2.76
CA PHE A 37 8.94 -2.78 -2.35
C PHE A 37 7.92 -3.54 -3.19
N HIS A 38 6.84 -3.98 -2.53
CA HIS A 38 5.65 -4.54 -3.17
C HIS A 38 4.45 -3.65 -2.91
N PHE A 39 3.56 -3.59 -3.89
CA PHE A 39 2.19 -3.16 -3.73
C PHE A 39 1.30 -4.40 -3.82
N ASP A 40 0.51 -4.64 -2.78
CA ASP A 40 -0.23 -5.87 -2.56
C ASP A 40 -1.69 -5.56 -2.19
N ASN A 41 -2.63 -6.39 -2.63
CA ASN A 41 -3.99 -6.41 -2.11
C ASN A 41 -4.12 -7.55 -1.11
N GLN A 42 -4.21 -7.25 0.18
CA GLN A 42 -4.36 -8.26 1.24
C GLN A 42 -5.76 -8.87 1.32
N GLY A 43 -6.62 -8.59 0.34
CA GLY A 43 -7.98 -9.10 0.24
C GLY A 43 -9.01 -8.11 0.76
N ILE A 44 -10.22 -8.62 0.95
CA ILE A 44 -11.37 -7.84 1.40
C ILE A 44 -11.46 -7.93 2.92
N ILE A 45 -11.58 -6.78 3.57
CA ILE A 45 -11.83 -6.66 5.00
C ILE A 45 -13.19 -6.03 5.25
N THR A 46 -13.82 -6.44 6.35
CA THR A 46 -15.01 -5.81 6.88
C THR A 46 -14.60 -5.04 8.14
N VAL A 47 -14.88 -3.74 8.20
CA VAL A 47 -14.39 -2.89 9.30
C VAL A 47 -15.21 -3.13 10.58
N LYS A 48 -16.52 -3.36 10.47
CA LYS A 48 -17.40 -3.93 11.52
C LYS A 48 -18.52 -4.76 10.89
N GLU A 49 -19.10 -5.67 11.67
CA GLU A 49 -20.27 -6.45 11.26
C GLU A 49 -21.43 -5.50 10.83
N GLY A 50 -21.91 -5.66 9.60
CA GLY A 50 -22.91 -4.77 8.99
C GLY A 50 -22.36 -3.56 8.21
N GLU A 51 -21.05 -3.31 8.23
CA GLU A 51 -20.40 -2.24 7.46
C GLU A 51 -19.92 -2.69 6.07
N SER A 52 -19.66 -1.71 5.19
CA SER A 52 -19.18 -1.94 3.82
C SER A 52 -17.86 -2.72 3.77
N LYS A 53 -17.76 -3.59 2.78
CA LYS A 53 -16.54 -4.33 2.45
C LYS A 53 -15.50 -3.40 1.82
N MET A 54 -14.24 -3.54 2.21
CA MET A 54 -13.13 -2.72 1.72
C MET A 54 -12.00 -3.61 1.20
N TYR A 55 -11.43 -3.30 0.05
CA TYR A 55 -10.13 -3.81 -0.37
C TYR A 55 -9.04 -3.22 0.51
N ASN A 56 -8.12 -4.06 0.97
CA ASN A 56 -6.99 -3.68 1.82
C ASN A 56 -5.71 -3.61 1.00
N LEU A 57 -5.45 -2.45 0.41
CA LEU A 57 -4.28 -2.23 -0.45
C LEU A 57 -3.10 -1.74 0.39
N GLN A 58 -1.93 -2.29 0.13
CA GLN A 58 -0.76 -2.12 0.99
C GLN A 58 0.52 -1.97 0.21
N VAL A 59 1.41 -1.12 0.71
CA VAL A 59 2.83 -1.13 0.31
C VAL A 59 3.61 -1.89 1.38
N GLN A 60 4.48 -2.80 0.95
CA GLN A 60 5.24 -3.71 1.81
C GLN A 60 6.73 -3.71 1.43
N VAL A 61 7.59 -4.11 2.36
CA VAL A 61 9.05 -4.17 2.16
C VAL A 61 9.50 -5.63 2.06
N VAL A 62 10.34 -5.93 1.07
CA VAL A 62 10.65 -7.30 0.62
C VAL A 62 11.99 -7.81 1.15
N ALA A 63 12.95 -6.92 1.35
CA ALA A 63 14.31 -7.28 1.72
C ALA A 63 14.71 -6.64 3.05
N LYS A 64 15.42 -7.41 3.89
CA LYS A 64 16.09 -6.92 5.11
C LYS A 64 17.21 -5.94 4.70
N PRO A 65 17.02 -4.61 4.80
CA PRO A 65 18.08 -3.67 4.40
C PRO A 65 19.29 -3.80 5.33
N LYS A 66 20.51 -3.59 4.80
CA LYS A 66 21.77 -3.72 5.55
C LYS A 66 22.14 -2.50 6.43
N LYS A 67 21.29 -1.46 6.56
CA LYS A 67 21.46 -0.35 7.55
C LYS A 67 20.13 0.07 8.20
N THR A 68 20.25 0.62 9.41
CA THR A 68 19.25 0.76 10.49
C THR A 68 18.31 1.96 10.38
N SER A 69 17.22 1.82 9.60
CA SER A 69 15.83 2.01 10.07
C SER A 69 14.81 1.80 8.95
N LEU A 70 14.73 0.56 8.46
CA LEU A 70 13.39 0.00 8.23
C LEU A 70 12.91 -0.75 9.47
N ARG A 71 13.78 -0.96 10.50
CA ARG A 71 13.51 -1.48 11.87
C ARG A 71 13.01 -0.31 12.71
N VAL A 72 11.78 -0.19 13.21
CA VAL A 72 10.73 -1.15 13.56
C VAL A 72 9.94 -1.68 12.35
N LEU A 73 10.59 -2.45 11.48
CA LEU A 73 10.11 -3.38 10.46
C LEU A 73 8.90 -4.13 11.01
N ALA A 74 7.74 -3.49 11.03
CA ALA A 74 6.47 -4.15 11.20
C ALA A 74 6.37 -5.03 9.96
N TYR A 75 6.77 -6.28 10.15
CA TYR A 75 6.69 -7.33 9.17
C TYR A 75 5.33 -7.20 8.49
N LYS A 76 5.37 -6.77 7.22
CA LYS A 76 4.32 -6.84 6.20
C LYS A 76 3.70 -5.52 5.70
N THR A 77 3.72 -4.35 6.36
CA THR A 77 3.03 -3.15 5.76
C THR A 77 3.66 -1.82 6.17
N ILE A 78 3.94 -0.93 5.20
CA ILE A 78 4.45 0.43 5.44
C ILE A 78 3.47 1.53 5.05
N ALA A 79 2.55 1.26 4.12
CA ALA A 79 1.44 2.16 3.80
C ALA A 79 0.19 1.32 3.56
N ILE A 80 -0.97 1.85 3.95
CA ILE A 80 -2.25 1.17 3.81
C ILE A 80 -3.30 2.14 3.25
N VAL A 81 -4.16 1.63 2.39
CA VAL A 81 -5.35 2.34 1.93
C VAL A 81 -6.49 1.34 1.80
N LYS A 82 -7.67 1.76 2.25
CA LYS A 82 -8.89 0.96 2.19
C LYS A 82 -9.78 1.53 1.09
N VAL A 83 -10.11 0.71 0.11
CA VAL A 83 -10.95 1.11 -1.04
C VAL A 83 -12.29 0.38 -0.96
N PRO A 84 -13.45 1.05 -0.99
CA PRO A 84 -14.74 0.37 -0.96
C PRO A 84 -14.92 -0.61 -2.12
N VAL A 85 -15.46 -1.79 -1.83
CA VAL A 85 -15.71 -2.84 -2.84
C VAL A 85 -16.90 -2.48 -3.72
N ASP A 86 -17.98 -1.98 -3.10
CA ASP A 86 -19.27 -1.79 -3.77
C ASP A 86 -19.34 -0.46 -4.55
N ASN A 87 -18.39 0.45 -4.29
CA ASN A 87 -18.26 1.71 -5.01
C ASN A 87 -16.81 2.22 -4.94
N PRO A 88 -15.90 1.73 -5.80
CA PRO A 88 -14.52 2.19 -5.85
C PRO A 88 -14.48 3.60 -6.44
N THR A 89 -14.80 4.60 -5.62
CA THR A 89 -14.82 6.02 -5.99
C THR A 89 -13.42 6.65 -6.05
N LEU A 90 -12.39 5.90 -5.67
CA LEU A 90 -11.02 6.39 -5.62
C LEU A 90 -10.32 6.12 -6.94
N SER A 91 -9.99 7.19 -7.65
CA SER A 91 -9.05 7.16 -8.77
C SER A 91 -7.66 6.69 -8.34
N ALA A 92 -6.86 6.20 -9.28
CA ALA A 92 -5.48 5.78 -9.00
C ALA A 92 -4.65 6.87 -8.30
N ALA A 93 -4.84 8.14 -8.70
CA ALA A 93 -4.21 9.29 -8.06
C ALA A 93 -4.61 9.45 -6.59
N GLN A 94 -5.90 9.28 -6.27
CA GLN A 94 -6.39 9.35 -4.89
C GLN A 94 -5.85 8.20 -4.03
N VAL A 95 -5.73 6.99 -4.59
CA VAL A 95 -5.12 5.84 -3.90
C VAL A 95 -3.65 6.10 -3.60
N LYS A 96 -2.87 6.61 -4.57
CA LYS A 96 -1.47 6.98 -4.37
C LYS A 96 -1.32 8.05 -3.29
N GLN A 97 -2.15 9.08 -3.33
CA GLN A 97 -2.12 10.15 -2.33
C GLN A 97 -2.44 9.61 -0.93
N ALA A 98 -3.47 8.77 -0.80
CA ALA A 98 -3.83 8.13 0.46
C ALA A 98 -2.70 7.22 1.02
N LEU A 99 -2.00 6.47 0.16
CA LEU A 99 -0.82 5.69 0.56
C LEU A 99 0.31 6.59 1.08
N LYS A 100 0.57 7.72 0.41
CA LYS A 100 1.60 8.68 0.86
C LYS A 100 1.21 9.35 2.19
N ASP A 101 -0.06 9.68 2.36
CA ASP A 101 -0.54 10.26 3.62
C ASP A 101 -0.49 9.24 4.75
N SER A 102 -0.77 7.96 4.46
CA SER A 102 -0.59 6.85 5.41
C SER A 102 0.86 6.72 5.89
N LEU A 103 1.87 6.94 5.05
CA LEU A 103 3.28 6.95 5.48
C LEU A 103 3.55 7.98 6.58
N LYS A 104 2.88 9.15 6.52
CA LYS A 104 3.01 10.21 7.54
C LYS A 104 2.37 9.80 8.86
N THR A 105 1.22 9.12 8.81
CA THR A 105 0.48 8.66 10.00
C THR A 105 1.24 7.60 10.79
N TYR A 106 2.04 6.76 10.13
CA TYR A 106 2.87 5.74 10.79
C TYR A 106 4.21 6.26 11.34
N GLY A 107 4.40 7.59 11.39
CA GLY A 107 5.60 8.20 11.97
C GLY A 107 6.88 7.94 11.16
N ILE A 108 6.74 7.61 9.87
CA ILE A 108 7.88 7.47 8.97
C ILE A 108 8.21 8.87 8.42
N THR A 109 9.03 9.62 9.15
CA THR A 109 9.58 10.94 8.77
C THR A 109 11.11 10.92 8.68
#